data_AF-A0A9D4BA13-F1
#
_entry.id   AF-A0A9D4BA13-F1
#
_cell.length_a   1.000
_cell.length_b   1.000
_cell.length_c   1.000
_cell.angle_alpha   90.00
_cell.angle_beta   90.00
_cell.angle_gamma   90.00
#
_symmetry.space_group_name_H-M   'P 1'
#
loop_
_entity.id
_entity.type
_entity.pdbx_description
1 polymer ?
#
loop_
_entity_poly.entity_id
_entity_poly.type
_entity_poly.pdbx_seq_one_letter_code
_entity_poly.pdbx_strand_id
1 'polypeptide(L)'
;MCQSHHITGIYCDFIQASKDPETGILRARVRAEQVPRGDSWTRSQFPLSPLPHLWQWCPRGLYRAAGGVGEDEWWLESHQVVSGVPEILLRQLHR
;
A
#
# COMPACT_ATOMS: atom_id res chain seq x y z
N MET A 1 -8.05 19.06 1.97
CA MET A 1 -8.68 17.87 2.55
C MET A 1 -8.08 16.64 1.89
N CYS A 2 -7.42 15.77 2.65
CA CYS A 2 -6.99 14.46 2.16
C CYS A 2 -8.20 13.54 2.23
N GLN A 3 -8.71 13.12 1.08
CA GLN A 3 -9.73 12.07 1.06
C GLN A 3 -9.04 10.76 1.36
N SER A 4 -9.50 10.06 2.39
CA SER A 4 -9.09 8.69 2.65
C SER A 4 -9.60 7.81 1.50
N HIS A 5 -8.85 7.70 0.40
CA HIS A 5 -8.92 6.46 -0.37
C HIS A 5 -8.28 5.42 0.52
N HIS A 6 -9.13 4.70 1.21
CA HIS A 6 -8.73 3.53 1.92
C HIS A 6 -8.20 2.54 0.87
N ILE A 7 -6.88 2.36 0.81
CA ILE A 7 -6.30 1.11 0.28
C ILE A 7 -6.67 -0.09 1.21
N THR A 8 -7.52 0.14 2.22
CA THR A 8 -8.06 -0.86 3.15
C THR A 8 -9.57 -0.74 3.36
N GLY A 9 -10.28 -0.20 2.37
CA GLY A 9 -11.71 0.07 2.45
C GLY A 9 -12.43 -0.78 1.44
N ILE A 10 -12.57 -2.06 1.76
CA ILE A 10 -13.51 -2.98 1.10
C ILE A 10 -13.01 -3.57 -0.24
N TYR A 11 -11.72 -3.52 -0.55
CA TYR A 11 -11.15 -4.43 -1.56
C TYR A 11 -10.34 -5.54 -0.89
N CYS A 12 -10.63 -6.77 -1.30
CA CYS A 12 -9.66 -7.83 -1.21
C CYS A 12 -8.53 -7.38 -2.16
N ASP A 13 -7.33 -7.13 -1.64
CA ASP A 13 -6.23 -6.70 -2.49
C ASP A 13 -5.07 -7.67 -2.28
N PHE A 14 -4.45 -8.10 -3.38
CA PHE A 14 -3.18 -8.79 -3.32
C PHE A 14 -2.08 -7.73 -3.27
N ILE A 15 -1.22 -7.81 -2.24
CA ILE A 15 -0.14 -6.86 -2.02
C ILE A 15 1.19 -7.60 -2.05
N GLN A 16 2.10 -7.15 -2.92
CA GLN A 16 3.47 -7.66 -3.00
C GLN A 16 4.47 -6.54 -2.73
N ALA A 17 5.34 -6.76 -1.74
CA ALA A 17 6.45 -5.88 -1.44
C ALA A 17 7.72 -6.32 -2.19
N SER A 18 8.48 -5.37 -2.71
CA SER A 18 9.85 -5.58 -3.17
C SER A 18 10.76 -4.47 -2.68
N LYS A 19 11.96 -4.85 -2.22
CA LYS A 19 12.97 -3.90 -1.78
C LYS A 19 14.13 -3.91 -2.78
N ASP A 20 14.47 -2.75 -3.27
CA ASP A 20 15.63 -2.56 -4.12
C ASP A 20 16.92 -2.82 -3.30
N PRO A 21 17.78 -3.76 -3.71
CA PRO A 21 18.95 -4.16 -2.92
C PRO A 21 20.05 -3.10 -2.91
N GLU A 22 20.11 -2.21 -3.91
CA GLU A 22 21.15 -1.18 -4.02
C GLU A 22 20.76 0.10 -3.31
N THR A 23 19.51 0.53 -3.51
CA THR A 23 19.01 1.82 -2.98
C THR A 23 18.23 1.66 -1.68
N GLY A 24 17.83 0.43 -1.33
CA GLY A 24 16.99 0.16 -0.17
C GLY A 24 15.53 0.62 -0.33
N ILE A 25 15.16 1.17 -1.49
CA ILE A 25 13.83 1.72 -1.75
C ILE A 25 12.80 0.58 -1.77
N LEU A 26 11.72 0.75 -1.00
CA LEU A 26 10.61 -0.18 -0.96
C LEU A 26 9.57 0.18 -2.03
N ARG A 27 9.05 -0.84 -2.71
CA ARG A 27 7.90 -0.75 -3.62
C ARG A 27 6.80 -1.71 -3.20
N ALA A 28 5.57 -1.28 -3.41
CA ALA A 28 4.38 -2.08 -3.16
C ALA A 28 3.55 -2.14 -4.44
N ARG A 29 3.36 -3.34 -4.98
CA ARG A 29 2.38 -3.62 -6.02
C ARG A 29 1.07 -4.02 -5.35
N VAL A 30 -0.01 -3.33 -5.66
CA VAL A 30 -1.35 -3.60 -5.12
C VAL A 30 -2.28 -3.90 -6.28
N ARG A 31 -2.94 -5.07 -6.24
CA ARG A 31 -3.91 -5.50 -7.26
C ARG A 31 -5.27 -5.71 -6.62
N ALA A 32 -6.31 -5.18 -7.27
CA ALA A 32 -7.71 -5.32 -6.85
C ALA A 32 -8.27 -6.71 -7.20
N GLU A 33 -7.81 -7.72 -6.46
CA GLU A 33 -8.14 -9.14 -6.66
C GLU A 33 -9.02 -9.68 -5.53
N GLN A 34 -10.05 -10.45 -5.86
CA GLN A 34 -10.84 -11.14 -4.84
C GLN A 34 -10.04 -12.26 -4.15
N VAL A 35 -9.30 -11.91 -3.11
CA VAL A 35 -8.63 -12.85 -2.21
C VAL A 35 -9.57 -13.33 -1.09
N PRO A 36 -9.45 -14.60 -0.65
CA PRO A 36 -10.20 -15.09 0.51
C PRO A 36 -9.91 -14.23 1.75
N ARG A 37 -10.96 -13.80 2.44
CA ARG A 37 -10.83 -13.07 3.71
C ARG A 37 -10.77 -14.07 4.85
N GLY A 38 -9.65 -14.07 5.59
CA GLY A 38 -9.56 -14.75 6.88
C GLY A 38 -10.16 -13.91 8.00
N ASP A 39 -9.84 -14.27 9.25
CA ASP A 39 -10.26 -13.52 10.42
C ASP A 39 -9.74 -12.08 10.41
N SER A 40 -10.54 -11.15 10.92
CA SER A 40 -10.11 -9.76 11.09
C SER A 40 -9.04 -9.67 12.17
N TRP A 41 -7.93 -9.00 11.87
CA TRP A 41 -6.83 -8.80 12.81
C TRP A 41 -6.91 -7.44 13.48
N THR A 42 -6.64 -7.43 14.78
CA THR A 42 -6.32 -6.22 15.55
C THR A 42 -4.89 -5.75 15.23
N ARG A 43 -4.57 -4.50 15.52
CA ARG A 43 -3.24 -3.92 15.25
C ARG A 43 -2.10 -4.77 15.84
N SER A 44 -2.29 -5.37 17.02
CA SER A 44 -1.31 -6.22 17.70
C SER A 44 -1.13 -7.61 17.07
N GLN A 45 -2.07 -8.04 16.22
CA GLN A 45 -2.03 -9.33 15.54
C GLN A 45 -1.38 -9.23 14.15
N PHE A 46 -1.14 -8.02 13.64
CA PHE A 46 -0.47 -7.88 12.36
C PHE A 46 1.01 -8.31 12.48
N PRO A 47 1.50 -9.16 11.55
CA PRO A 47 2.89 -9.54 11.50
C PRO A 47 3.75 -8.31 11.21
N LEU A 48 5.02 -8.38 11.64
CA LEU A 48 6.02 -7.41 11.25
C LEU A 48 6.15 -7.43 9.72
N SER A 49 5.74 -6.33 9.09
CA SER A 49 5.76 -6.12 7.65
C SER A 49 6.56 -4.86 7.35
N PRO A 50 7.32 -4.81 6.25
CA PRO A 50 7.95 -3.58 5.79
C PRO A 50 6.91 -2.58 5.24
N LEU A 51 5.69 -3.03 4.96
CA LEU A 51 4.60 -2.19 4.46
C LEU A 51 3.75 -1.62 5.61
N PRO A 52 3.25 -0.38 5.49
CA PRO A 52 2.29 0.14 6.45
C PRO A 52 0.98 -0.65 6.38
N HIS A 53 0.26 -0.68 7.50
CA HIS A 53 -1.05 -1.34 7.56
C HIS A 53 -2.12 -0.59 6.76
N LEU A 54 -1.95 0.73 6.59
CA LEU A 54 -2.90 1.60 5.94
C LEU A 54 -2.14 2.61 5.08
N TRP A 55 -2.65 2.85 3.87
CA TRP A 55 -2.29 4.03 3.07
C TRP A 55 -3.49 4.96 2.98
N GLN A 56 -3.22 6.25 3.14
CA GLN A 56 -4.20 7.29 2.95
C GLN A 56 -3.80 8.14 1.74
N TRP A 57 -4.69 8.21 0.74
CA TRP A 57 -4.47 9.09 -0.39
C TRP A 57 -4.34 10.56 0.04
N CYS A 58 -3.30 11.19 -0.48
CA CYS A 58 -3.01 12.60 -0.35
C CYS A 58 -3.13 13.25 -1.74
N PRO A 59 -3.59 14.50 -1.82
CA PRO A 59 -3.52 15.26 -3.07
C PRO A 59 -2.10 15.23 -3.65
N ARG A 60 -1.99 15.34 -4.99
CA ARG A 60 -0.73 15.34 -5.75
C ARG A 60 -0.10 13.96 -6.03
N GLY A 61 -0.86 12.86 -6.01
CA GLY A 61 -0.31 11.55 -6.41
C GLY A 61 0.46 10.81 -5.31
N LEU A 62 0.20 11.17 -4.05
CA LEU A 62 0.90 10.65 -2.89
C LEU A 62 -0.05 9.81 -2.03
N TYR A 63 0.51 8.84 -1.35
CA TYR A 63 -0.11 8.12 -0.25
C TYR A 63 0.72 8.34 1.01
N ARG A 64 0.06 8.56 2.15
CA ARG A 64 0.71 8.61 3.44
C ARG A 64 0.48 7.30 4.18
N ALA A 65 1.54 6.74 4.74
CA ALA A 65 1.45 5.62 5.65
C ALA A 65 0.70 6.04 6.93
N ALA A 66 -0.31 5.27 7.32
CA ALA A 66 -1.04 5.46 8.57
C ALA A 66 -0.99 4.18 9.42
N GLY A 67 -0.97 4.35 10.75
CA GLY A 67 -1.03 3.23 11.68
C GLY A 67 0.26 2.41 11.85
N GLY A 68 1.42 2.88 11.38
CA GLY A 68 2.74 2.23 11.52
C GLY A 68 3.80 3.10 12.23
N VAL A 69 5.06 2.63 12.24
CA VAL A 69 6.25 3.38 12.67
C VAL A 69 6.79 4.13 11.46
N GLY A 70 6.69 5.46 11.47
CA GLY A 70 7.10 6.34 10.36
C GLY A 70 5.90 6.89 9.58
N GLU A 71 5.86 8.22 9.42
CA GLU A 71 4.92 8.94 8.54
C GLU A 71 5.46 8.95 7.11
N ASP A 72 5.76 7.77 6.58
CA ASP A 72 6.40 7.67 5.26
C ASP A 72 5.41 8.01 4.15
N GLU A 73 5.90 8.78 3.18
CA GLU A 73 5.15 9.12 1.98
C GLU A 73 5.49 8.14 0.86
N TRP A 74 4.49 7.85 0.04
CA TRP A 74 4.56 6.88 -1.04
C TRP A 74 4.07 7.54 -2.32
N TRP A 75 4.92 7.53 -3.35
CA TRP A 75 4.56 8.04 -4.66
C TRP A 75 3.83 6.98 -5.48
N LEU A 76 2.73 7.38 -6.13
CA LEU A 76 2.06 6.55 -7.14
C LEU A 76 2.89 6.54 -8.42
N GLU A 77 3.74 5.52 -8.59
CA GLU A 77 4.56 5.36 -9.80
C GLU A 77 3.71 5.01 -11.02
N SER A 78 2.70 4.17 -10.84
CA SER A 78 1.79 3.82 -11.94
C SER A 78 0.41 3.38 -11.46
N HIS A 79 -0.58 3.55 -12.33
CA HIS A 79 -1.95 3.05 -12.16
C HIS A 79 -2.44 2.55 -13.52
N GLN A 80 -2.80 1.28 -13.58
CA GLN A 80 -3.09 0.59 -14.83
C GLN A 80 -3.99 -0.63 -14.60
N VAL A 81 -4.47 -1.23 -15.69
CA VAL A 81 -5.27 -2.46 -15.64
C VAL A 81 -4.47 -3.58 -16.30
N VAL A 82 -4.13 -4.63 -15.54
CA VAL A 82 -3.34 -5.77 -16.00
C VAL A 82 -4.23 -7.01 -16.04
N SER A 83 -4.47 -7.54 -17.24
CA SER A 83 -5.37 -8.68 -17.48
C SER A 83 -6.77 -8.49 -16.88
N GLY A 84 -7.32 -7.28 -17.00
CA GLY A 84 -8.64 -6.92 -16.46
C GLY A 84 -8.66 -6.60 -14.96
N VAL A 85 -7.51 -6.69 -14.28
CA VAL A 85 -7.38 -6.40 -12.84
C VAL A 85 -6.72 -5.03 -12.64
N PRO A 86 -7.37 -4.07 -11.95
CA PRO A 86 -6.74 -2.82 -11.57
C PRO A 86 -5.49 -3.07 -10.70
N GLU A 87 -4.39 -2.40 -11.05
CA GLU A 87 -3.10 -2.47 -10.37
C GLU A 87 -2.53 -1.06 -10.16
N ILE A 88 -1.99 -0.83 -8.97
CA ILE A 88 -1.15 0.33 -8.68
C ILE A 88 0.24 -0.10 -8.21
N LEU A 89 1.23 0.73 -8.54
CA LEU A 89 2.59 0.60 -8.03
C LEU A 89 2.91 1.82 -7.17
N LEU A 90 3.26 1.57 -5.92
CA LEU A 90 3.67 2.58 -4.95
C LEU A 90 5.17 2.46 -4.68
N ARG A 91 5.86 3.59 -4.61
CA ARG A 91 7.27 3.67 -4.20
C ARG A 91 7.38 4.48 -2.92
N GLN A 92 8.06 3.93 -1.91
CA GLN A 92 8.38 4.64 -0.69
C GLN A 92 9.36 5.79 -1.00
N LEU A 93 8.98 6.98 -0.56
CA LEU A 93 9.85 8.14 -0.55
C LEU A 93 10.65 8.09 0.75
N HIS A 94 11.97 7.95 0.64
CA HIS A 94 12.86 8.15 1.78
C HIS A 94 12.87 9.64 2.17
N ARG A 95 13.07 9.91 3.47
CA ARG A 95 13.63 11.18 3.93
C ARG A 95 15.13 11.14 3.85
#